data_AF-T0V301-F1
#
_entry.id   AF-T0V301-F1
#
_cell.length_a   1.000
_cell.length_b   1.000
_cell.length_c   1.000
_cell.angle_alpha   90.00
_cell.angle_beta   90.00
_cell.angle_gamma   90.00
#
_symmetry.space_group_name_H-M   'P 1'
#
loop_
_entity.id
_entity.type
_entity.pdbx_description
1 polymer ?
#
loop_
_entity_poly.entity_id
_entity_poly.type
_entity_poly.pdbx_seq_one_letter_code
_entity_poly.pdbx_strand_id
1 'polypeptide(L)'
;MQYVGSQFGEKAYQSDDYNDSRAKVYIDLNDYKTREYDMYNIAIIKLQTDDEFVDFEIGLLVNSLREFNIISDDLYNLFMFGTNDIKELQISQLGLSKNLYNTLKKDNQIQNIEFDDFYNPRANHHLREYILSKQGIEKFELEQYFYKLYRVELYIFYFRKQVTT
;
A
#
# COMPACT_ATOMS: atom_id res chain seq x y z
N MET A 1 -29.56 0.62 -1.98
CA MET A 1 -28.57 1.02 -0.96
C MET A 1 -27.35 0.13 -1.13
N GLN A 2 -26.17 0.72 -1.16
CA GLN A 2 -24.89 0.01 -1.30
C GLN A 2 -24.04 0.29 -0.07
N TYR A 3 -23.54 -0.74 0.60
CA TYR A 3 -22.59 -0.58 1.71
C TYR A 3 -21.22 -0.19 1.15
N VAL A 4 -20.60 0.84 1.73
CA VAL A 4 -19.29 1.38 1.33
C VAL A 4 -18.39 1.71 2.54
N GLY A 5 -18.80 1.34 3.76
CA GLY A 5 -18.06 1.63 4.98
C GLY A 5 -18.22 3.07 5.48
N SER A 6 -17.69 3.34 6.68
CA SER A 6 -17.90 4.60 7.41
C SER A 6 -17.13 5.80 6.85
N GLN A 7 -16.06 5.57 6.08
CA GLN A 7 -15.27 6.65 5.49
C GLN A 7 -15.97 7.32 4.31
N PHE A 8 -16.75 6.54 3.55
CA PHE A 8 -17.39 6.99 2.31
C PHE A 8 -18.93 6.97 2.37
N GLY A 9 -19.51 6.42 3.43
CA GLY A 9 -20.96 6.34 3.59
C GLY A 9 -21.60 7.69 3.84
N GLU A 10 -22.75 7.91 3.22
CA GLU A 10 -23.48 9.19 3.28
C GLU A 10 -24.81 9.06 4.01
N LYS A 11 -25.44 7.90 3.90
CA LYS A 11 -26.75 7.57 4.48
C LYS A 11 -26.61 6.45 5.48
N ALA A 12 -27.40 6.54 6.55
CA ALA A 12 -27.66 5.41 7.40
C ALA A 12 -28.77 4.55 6.76
N TYR A 13 -28.61 3.24 6.82
CA TYR A 13 -29.59 2.30 6.33
C TYR A 13 -29.61 1.10 7.26
N GLN A 14 -30.80 0.76 7.73
CA GLN A 14 -30.99 -0.42 8.55
C GLN A 14 -31.15 -1.63 7.64
N SER A 15 -30.30 -2.60 7.85
CA SER A 15 -30.23 -3.85 7.09
C SER A 15 -30.03 -5.00 8.06
N ASP A 16 -30.31 -6.23 7.62
CA ASP A 16 -30.07 -7.42 8.44
C ASP A 16 -28.58 -7.55 8.84
N ASP A 17 -27.68 -7.12 7.96
CA ASP A 17 -26.22 -7.21 8.14
C ASP A 17 -25.63 -6.08 9.00
N TYR A 18 -26.34 -4.94 9.13
CA TYR A 18 -25.86 -3.77 9.87
C TYR A 18 -27.01 -3.01 10.52
N ASN A 19 -27.04 -3.03 11.86
CA ASN A 19 -28.20 -2.62 12.65
C ASN A 19 -28.04 -1.28 13.38
N ASP A 20 -26.94 -0.53 13.15
CA ASP A 20 -26.82 0.84 13.67
C ASP A 20 -27.45 1.85 12.70
N SER A 21 -28.67 2.28 13.03
CA SER A 21 -29.47 3.23 12.26
C SER A 21 -28.90 4.65 12.20
N ARG A 22 -27.78 4.93 12.88
CA ARG A 22 -27.10 6.23 12.87
C ARG A 22 -25.82 6.21 12.06
N ALA A 23 -25.25 5.04 11.79
CA ALA A 23 -23.99 4.95 11.09
C ALA A 23 -24.20 5.23 9.60
N LYS A 24 -23.54 6.27 9.10
CA LYS A 24 -23.51 6.58 7.67
C LYS A 24 -22.49 5.70 6.99
N VAL A 25 -22.91 4.51 6.59
CA VAL A 25 -22.05 3.50 5.95
C VAL A 25 -22.56 3.08 4.56
N TYR A 26 -23.65 3.70 4.10
CA TYR A 26 -24.31 3.38 2.84
C TYR A 26 -24.36 4.58 1.89
N ILE A 27 -24.42 4.27 0.59
CA ILE A 27 -24.77 5.21 -0.49
C ILE A 27 -26.04 4.73 -1.19
N ASP A 28 -26.91 5.66 -1.56
CA ASP A 28 -28.05 5.39 -2.42
C ASP A 28 -27.69 5.64 -3.88
N LEU A 29 -27.45 4.57 -4.63
CA LEU A 29 -27.05 4.67 -6.04
C LEU A 29 -28.09 5.39 -6.92
N ASN A 30 -29.36 5.48 -6.48
CA ASN A 30 -30.37 6.23 -7.22
C ASN A 30 -30.03 7.72 -7.32
N ASP A 31 -29.35 8.29 -6.32
CA ASP A 31 -28.96 9.71 -6.29
C ASP A 31 -27.86 10.04 -7.32
N TYR A 32 -27.24 9.01 -7.90
CA TYR A 32 -26.06 9.11 -8.77
C TYR A 32 -26.31 8.58 -10.19
N LYS A 33 -27.52 8.08 -10.50
CA LYS A 33 -27.85 7.45 -11.79
C LYS A 33 -27.55 8.29 -13.02
N THR A 34 -27.68 9.62 -12.92
CA THR A 34 -27.42 10.55 -14.02
C THR A 34 -26.02 11.16 -13.98
N ARG A 35 -25.21 10.83 -12.97
CA ARG A 35 -23.86 11.35 -12.72
C ARG A 35 -22.85 10.22 -12.89
N GLU A 36 -22.56 9.91 -14.15
CA GLU A 36 -21.74 8.77 -14.55
C GLU A 36 -20.36 8.73 -13.87
N TYR A 37 -19.65 9.88 -13.80
CA TYR A 37 -18.35 9.99 -13.13
C TYR A 37 -18.42 9.67 -11.63
N ASP A 38 -19.46 10.12 -10.93
CA ASP A 38 -19.63 9.81 -9.51
C ASP A 38 -19.88 8.32 -9.31
N MET A 39 -20.65 7.71 -10.22
CA MET A 39 -20.91 6.27 -10.19
C MET A 39 -19.65 5.43 -10.43
N TYR A 40 -18.76 5.88 -11.32
CA TYR A 40 -17.44 5.26 -11.50
C TYR A 40 -16.57 5.40 -10.25
N ASN A 41 -16.51 6.58 -9.64
CA ASN A 41 -15.75 6.79 -8.41
C ASN A 41 -16.25 5.91 -7.25
N ILE A 42 -17.58 5.81 -7.08
CA ILE A 42 -18.19 4.93 -6.07
C ILE A 42 -17.82 3.47 -6.34
N ALA A 43 -17.86 3.02 -7.60
CA ALA A 43 -17.48 1.66 -7.95
C ALA A 43 -16.00 1.39 -7.65
N ILE A 44 -15.10 2.32 -7.98
CA ILE A 44 -13.66 2.22 -7.69
C ILE A 44 -13.41 2.11 -6.18
N ILE A 45 -14.00 3.01 -5.39
CA ILE A 45 -13.88 3.00 -3.92
C ILE A 45 -14.38 1.68 -3.34
N LYS A 46 -15.53 1.20 -3.83
CA LYS A 46 -16.13 -0.05 -3.35
C LYS A 46 -15.25 -1.25 -3.66
N LEU A 47 -14.76 -1.35 -4.90
CA LEU A 47 -13.84 -2.42 -5.30
C LEU A 47 -12.57 -2.41 -4.44
N GLN A 48 -11.98 -1.23 -4.23
CA GLN A 48 -10.79 -1.10 -3.38
C GLN A 48 -11.07 -1.52 -1.93
N THR A 49 -12.18 -1.07 -1.35
CA THR A 49 -12.55 -1.41 0.04
C THR A 49 -12.78 -2.92 0.20
N ASP A 50 -13.42 -3.56 -0.77
CA ASP A 50 -13.67 -5.00 -0.73
C ASP A 50 -12.40 -5.82 -0.91
N ASP A 51 -11.51 -5.37 -1.81
CA ASP A 51 -10.20 -6.00 -2.02
C ASP A 51 -9.35 -5.93 -0.74
N GLU A 52 -9.27 -4.75 -0.12
CA GLU A 52 -8.58 -4.54 1.16
C GLU A 52 -9.14 -5.42 2.30
N PHE A 53 -10.47 -5.57 2.36
CA PHE A 53 -11.12 -6.43 3.36
C PHE A 53 -10.79 -7.91 3.13
N VAL A 54 -10.88 -8.39 1.89
CA VAL A 54 -10.57 -9.79 1.55
C VAL A 54 -9.09 -10.10 1.82
N ASP A 55 -8.19 -9.21 1.41
CA ASP A 55 -6.75 -9.35 1.67
C ASP A 55 -6.45 -9.42 3.17
N PHE A 56 -7.12 -8.60 3.98
CA PHE A 56 -6.98 -8.63 5.43
C PHE A 56 -7.44 -9.96 6.05
N GLU A 57 -8.64 -10.43 5.72
CA GLU A 57 -9.19 -11.68 6.26
C GLU A 57 -8.36 -12.90 5.85
N ILE A 58 -7.97 -12.97 4.58
CA ILE A 58 -7.11 -14.05 4.07
C ILE A 58 -5.73 -13.98 4.74
N GLY A 59 -5.15 -12.79 4.86
CA GLY A 59 -3.86 -12.58 5.52
C GLY A 59 -3.89 -13.03 6.98
N LEU A 60 -4.96 -12.71 7.71
CA LEU A 60 -5.15 -13.13 9.11
C LEU A 60 -5.27 -14.65 9.23
N LEU A 61 -6.04 -15.30 8.35
CA LEU A 61 -6.15 -16.75 8.30
C LEU A 61 -4.78 -17.40 8.04
N VAL A 62 -4.07 -16.97 7.00
CA VAL A 62 -2.78 -17.57 6.60
C VAL A 62 -1.71 -17.34 7.66
N ASN A 63 -1.69 -16.15 8.28
CA ASN A 63 -0.81 -15.90 9.42
C ASN A 63 -1.14 -16.81 10.61
N SER A 64 -2.43 -17.00 10.93
CA SER A 64 -2.83 -17.92 12.00
C SER A 64 -2.37 -19.36 11.71
N LEU A 65 -2.56 -19.84 10.47
CA LEU A 65 -2.10 -21.17 10.07
C LEU A 65 -0.58 -21.34 10.24
N ARG A 66 0.19 -20.30 9.94
CA ARG A 66 1.64 -20.26 10.16
C ARG A 66 1.98 -20.30 11.65
N GLU A 67 1.34 -19.46 12.47
CA GLU A 67 1.58 -19.39 13.93
C GLU A 67 1.30 -20.72 14.64
N PHE A 68 0.27 -21.46 14.20
CA PHE A 68 -0.02 -22.81 14.71
C PHE A 68 0.84 -23.91 14.07
N ASN A 69 1.83 -23.56 13.26
CA ASN A 69 2.70 -24.48 12.52
C ASN A 69 1.93 -25.48 11.63
N ILE A 70 0.76 -25.08 11.13
CA ILE A 70 -0.03 -25.89 10.19
C ILE A 70 0.56 -25.80 8.78
N ILE A 71 1.09 -24.63 8.41
CA ILE A 71 1.85 -24.41 7.17
C ILE A 71 3.30 -24.03 7.49
N SER A 72 4.22 -24.33 6.57
CA SER A 72 5.62 -23.91 6.69
C SER A 72 5.81 -22.44 6.37
N ASP A 73 6.93 -21.86 6.83
CA ASP A 73 7.35 -20.51 6.44
C ASP A 73 7.49 -20.37 4.91
N ASP A 74 7.98 -21.39 4.22
CA ASP A 74 8.09 -21.39 2.75
C ASP A 74 6.73 -21.29 2.06
N LEU A 75 5.72 -22.02 2.57
CA LEU A 75 4.37 -21.97 1.99
C LEU A 75 3.70 -20.64 2.32
N TYR A 76 3.89 -20.13 3.54
CA TYR A 76 3.46 -18.80 3.95
C TYR A 76 4.06 -17.71 3.05
N ASN A 77 5.37 -17.75 2.81
CA ASN A 77 6.09 -16.76 2.02
C ASN A 77 5.64 -16.75 0.56
N LEU A 78 5.48 -17.93 -0.05
CA LEU A 78 4.92 -18.06 -1.39
C LEU A 78 3.48 -17.52 -1.47
N PHE A 79 2.65 -17.74 -0.45
CA PHE A 79 1.29 -17.26 -0.46
C PHE A 79 1.21 -15.74 -0.27
N MET A 80 1.87 -15.21 0.75
CA MET A 80 1.77 -13.79 1.13
C MET A 80 2.58 -12.88 0.21
N PHE A 81 3.75 -13.33 -0.24
CA PHE A 81 4.71 -12.50 -0.98
C PHE A 81 4.99 -13.01 -2.40
N GLY A 82 4.49 -14.19 -2.76
CA GLY A 82 4.71 -14.78 -4.09
C GLY A 82 6.12 -15.30 -4.34
N THR A 83 6.97 -15.38 -3.29
CA THR A 83 8.40 -15.68 -3.43
C THR A 83 8.99 -16.23 -2.13
N ASN A 84 10.05 -17.02 -2.26
CA ASN A 84 10.91 -17.45 -1.14
C ASN A 84 12.31 -16.82 -1.21
N ASP A 85 12.57 -15.98 -2.21
CA ASP A 85 13.84 -15.28 -2.30
C ASP A 85 13.96 -14.25 -1.16
N ILE A 86 15.00 -14.38 -0.35
CA ILE A 86 15.19 -13.56 0.86
C ILE A 86 15.24 -12.06 0.51
N LYS A 87 15.87 -11.70 -0.61
CA LYS A 87 15.97 -10.31 -1.03
C LYS A 87 14.62 -9.78 -1.49
N GLU A 88 13.87 -10.55 -2.26
CA GLU A 88 12.50 -10.18 -2.63
C GLU A 88 11.59 -10.08 -1.40
N LEU A 89 11.71 -10.97 -0.41
CA LEU A 89 10.97 -10.90 0.84
C LEU A 89 11.26 -9.60 1.61
N GLN A 90 12.54 -9.24 1.77
CA GLN A 90 12.94 -7.98 2.41
C GLN A 90 12.38 -6.75 1.69
N ILE A 91 12.34 -6.78 0.36
CA ILE A 91 11.81 -5.68 -0.46
C ILE A 91 10.28 -5.59 -0.34
N SER A 92 9.57 -6.72 -0.37
CA SER A 92 8.11 -6.75 -0.18
C SER A 92 7.71 -6.21 1.20
N GLN A 93 8.54 -6.45 2.23
CA GLN A 93 8.33 -5.95 3.58
C GLN A 93 8.57 -4.44 3.76
N LEU A 94 9.13 -3.74 2.76
CA LEU A 94 9.24 -2.28 2.77
C LEU A 94 7.88 -1.57 2.71
N GLY A 95 6.81 -2.30 2.41
CA GLY A 95 5.48 -1.73 2.22
C GLY A 95 5.35 -0.99 0.90
N LEU A 96 6.09 -1.41 -0.14
CA LEU A 96 5.86 -0.95 -1.51
C LEU A 96 4.47 -1.40 -1.96
N SER A 97 3.78 -0.56 -2.75
CA SER A 97 2.54 -1.02 -3.40
C SER A 97 2.84 -2.22 -4.31
N LYS A 98 1.90 -3.16 -4.42
CA LYS A 98 2.03 -4.34 -5.30
C LYS A 98 2.35 -3.94 -6.74
N ASN A 99 1.76 -2.84 -7.21
CA ASN A 99 2.03 -2.27 -8.53
C ASN A 99 3.46 -1.78 -8.68
N LEU A 100 3.99 -1.07 -7.68
CA LEU A 100 5.36 -0.56 -7.71
C LEU A 100 6.39 -1.70 -7.65
N TYR A 101 6.16 -2.67 -6.77
CA TYR A 101 6.98 -3.88 -6.68
C TYR A 101 7.01 -4.64 -8.02
N ASN A 102 5.84 -4.90 -8.61
CA ASN A 102 5.75 -5.61 -9.88
C ASN A 102 6.42 -4.84 -11.03
N THR A 103 6.30 -3.51 -11.04
CA THR A 103 7.00 -2.67 -12.03
C THR A 103 8.51 -2.78 -11.86
N LEU A 104 9.03 -2.65 -10.63
CA LEU A 104 10.45 -2.83 -10.34
C LEU A 104 10.94 -4.24 -10.71
N LYS A 105 10.14 -5.28 -10.48
CA LYS A 105 10.47 -6.66 -10.84
C LYS A 105 10.53 -6.85 -12.36
N LYS A 106 9.51 -6.37 -13.07
CA LYS A 106 9.44 -6.41 -14.53
C LYS A 106 10.61 -5.68 -15.19
N ASP A 107 10.99 -4.53 -14.63
CA ASP A 107 12.06 -3.68 -15.16
C ASP A 107 13.45 -4.10 -14.65
N ASN A 108 13.56 -5.27 -14.00
CA ASN A 108 14.80 -5.80 -13.41
C ASN A 108 15.51 -4.76 -12.53
N GLN A 109 14.78 -4.15 -11.61
CA GLN A 109 15.29 -3.16 -10.65
C GLN A 109 15.35 -3.68 -9.22
N ILE A 110 14.71 -4.81 -8.92
CA ILE A 110 14.71 -5.44 -7.59
C ILE A 110 16.14 -5.74 -7.12
N GLN A 111 17.01 -6.23 -8.01
CA GLN A 111 18.41 -6.50 -7.64
C GLN A 111 19.22 -5.23 -7.36
N ASN A 112 18.74 -4.06 -7.77
CA ASN A 112 19.40 -2.77 -7.58
C ASN A 112 18.99 -2.07 -6.27
N ILE A 113 18.12 -2.71 -5.48
CA ILE A 113 17.82 -2.33 -4.10
C ILE A 113 18.86 -2.98 -3.19
N GLU A 114 19.51 -2.16 -2.38
CA GLU A 114 20.49 -2.56 -1.36
C GLU A 114 19.94 -2.20 0.01
N PHE A 115 20.45 -2.86 1.06
CA PHE A 115 20.12 -2.53 2.44
C PHE A 115 21.40 -2.12 3.16
N ASP A 116 21.35 -1.04 3.93
CA ASP A 116 22.46 -0.68 4.80
C ASP A 116 22.46 -1.49 6.11
N ASP A 117 23.46 -1.25 6.97
CA ASP A 117 23.62 -1.95 8.26
C ASP A 117 22.42 -1.81 9.20
N PHE A 118 21.54 -0.83 8.94
CA PHE A 118 20.31 -0.59 9.69
C PHE A 118 19.05 -1.10 8.96
N TYR A 119 19.22 -1.91 7.92
CA TYR A 119 18.16 -2.43 7.06
C TYR A 119 17.33 -1.33 6.37
N ASN A 120 17.89 -0.13 6.17
CA ASN A 120 17.23 0.87 5.35
C ASN A 120 17.47 0.56 3.86
N PRO A 121 16.42 0.62 3.01
CA PRO A 121 16.58 0.42 1.59
C PRO A 121 17.35 1.59 0.95
N ARG A 122 18.30 1.26 0.09
CA ARG A 122 19.10 2.20 -0.68
C ARG A 122 19.06 1.81 -2.16
N ALA A 123 18.90 2.81 -3.01
CA ALA A 123 19.08 2.64 -4.43
C ALA A 123 20.58 2.67 -4.77
N ASN A 124 21.07 1.63 -5.46
CA ASN A 124 22.38 1.67 -6.10
C ASN A 124 22.37 2.66 -7.29
N HIS A 125 23.50 2.79 -8.00
CA HIS A 125 23.60 3.72 -9.13
C HIS A 125 22.54 3.47 -10.21
N HIS A 126 22.31 2.22 -10.61
CA HIS A 126 21.33 1.86 -11.64
C HIS A 126 19.90 2.19 -11.23
N LEU A 127 19.51 1.88 -9.99
CA LEU A 127 18.17 2.23 -9.51
C LEU A 127 18.00 3.75 -9.38
N ARG A 128 19.03 4.49 -9.01
CA ARG A 128 18.95 5.97 -8.99
C ARG A 128 18.69 6.55 -10.37
N GLU A 129 19.42 6.09 -11.39
CA GLU A 129 19.19 6.53 -12.76
C GLU A 129 17.80 6.15 -13.26
N TYR A 130 17.35 4.94 -12.93
CA TYR A 130 15.99 4.49 -13.21
C TYR A 130 14.95 5.41 -12.57
N ILE A 131 15.07 5.73 -11.27
CA ILE A 131 14.14 6.63 -10.57
C ILE A 131 14.13 8.03 -11.21
N LEU A 132 15.31 8.56 -11.56
CA LEU A 132 15.42 9.88 -12.20
C LEU A 132 14.74 9.93 -13.57
N SER A 133 14.67 8.80 -14.29
CA SER A 133 13.98 8.68 -15.58
C SER A 133 12.45 8.68 -15.48
N LYS A 134 11.89 8.38 -14.30
CA LYS A 134 10.43 8.36 -14.07
C LYS A 134 9.86 9.77 -13.92
N GLN A 135 8.53 9.88 -13.97
CA GLN A 135 7.79 11.14 -13.85
C GLN A 135 6.53 10.94 -13.00
N GLY A 136 5.98 12.02 -12.46
CA GLY A 136 4.70 12.00 -11.75
C GLY A 136 4.69 11.15 -10.49
N ILE A 137 3.59 10.42 -10.28
CA ILE A 137 3.31 9.64 -9.05
C ILE A 137 4.34 8.51 -8.86
N GLU A 138 4.71 7.80 -9.93
CA GLU A 138 5.68 6.69 -9.85
C GLU A 138 7.04 7.18 -9.33
N LYS A 139 7.53 8.32 -9.85
CA LYS A 139 8.77 8.93 -9.35
C LYS A 139 8.61 9.35 -7.89
N PHE A 140 7.53 10.04 -7.55
CA PHE A 140 7.28 10.49 -6.19
C PHE A 140 7.30 9.32 -5.19
N GLU A 141 6.60 8.21 -5.50
CA GLU A 141 6.60 7.02 -4.65
C GLU A 141 8.02 6.46 -4.48
N LEU A 142 8.75 6.23 -5.58
CA LEU A 142 10.11 5.71 -5.53
C LEU A 142 11.06 6.61 -4.69
N GLU A 143 10.94 7.92 -4.83
CA GLU A 143 11.74 8.87 -4.05
C GLU A 143 11.41 8.80 -2.55
N GLN A 144 10.14 8.55 -2.18
CA GLN A 144 9.75 8.38 -0.78
C GLN A 144 10.40 7.15 -0.14
N TYR A 145 10.63 6.07 -0.88
CA TYR A 145 11.26 4.87 -0.32
C TYR A 145 12.79 4.98 -0.33
N PHE A 146 13.40 5.46 -1.42
CA PHE A 146 14.85 5.35 -1.62
C PHE A 146 15.64 6.63 -1.35
N TYR A 147 14.98 7.79 -1.22
CA TYR A 147 15.65 9.07 -0.91
C TYR A 147 15.20 9.70 0.43
N LYS A 148 14.36 9.01 1.22
CA LYS A 148 13.83 9.54 2.50
C LYS A 148 14.90 9.96 3.51
N LEU A 149 16.09 9.33 3.49
CA LEU A 149 17.20 9.69 4.39
C LEU A 149 17.75 11.10 4.16
N TYR A 150 17.62 11.67 2.96
CA TYR A 150 18.07 13.04 2.70
C TYR A 150 17.12 14.11 3.23
N ARG A 151 15.83 13.81 3.45
CA ARG A 151 14.86 14.81 3.96
C ARG A 151 15.02 15.11 5.44
N VAL A 152 15.37 14.11 6.26
CA VAL A 152 15.58 14.32 7.70
C VAL A 152 16.88 15.10 7.93
N GLU A 153 17.94 14.79 7.20
CA GLU A 153 19.20 15.55 7.27
C GLU A 153 19.05 16.99 6.77
N LEU A 154 18.29 17.24 5.70
CA LEU A 154 18.01 18.61 5.25
C LEU A 154 17.22 19.42 6.28
N TYR A 155 16.22 18.81 6.95
CA TYR A 155 15.45 19.49 8.00
C TYR A 155 16.31 19.79 9.24
N ILE A 156 17.17 18.86 9.65
CA ILE A 156 18.11 19.06 10.77
C ILE A 156 19.16 20.12 10.42
N PHE A 157 19.67 20.13 9.19
CA PHE A 157 20.63 21.13 8.71
C PHE A 157 20.01 22.54 8.64
N TYR A 158 18.77 22.65 8.16
CA TYR A 158 18.03 23.92 8.16
C TYR A 158 17.74 24.44 9.57
N PHE A 159 17.36 23.56 10.51
CA PHE A 159 17.12 23.95 11.90
C PHE A 159 18.40 24.41 12.62
N ARG A 160 19.54 23.72 12.41
CA ARG A 160 20.82 24.10 13.01
C ARG A 160 21.33 25.47 12.55
N LYS A 161 21.04 25.86 11.30
CA LYS A 161 21.39 27.20 10.79
C LYS A 161 20.54 28.33 11.40
N GLN A 162 19.31 28.07 11.80
CA GLN A 162 18.45 29.11 12.40
C GLN A 162 18.69 29.31 13.90
N VAL A 163 19.26 28.33 14.60
CA VAL A 163 19.56 28.43 16.05
C VAL A 163 20.95 29.03 16.32
N THR A 164 21.76 29.23 15.28
CA THR A 164 23.12 29.82 15.37
C THR A 164 23.20 31.27 14.86
N THR A 165 22.07 31.95 14.69
CA THR A 165 21.98 33.40 14.41
C THR A 165 21.21 34.08 15.52
#